data_AF-A0A836K5Q8-F1
#
_entry.id   AF-A0A836K5Q8-F1
#
_cell.length_a   1.000
_cell.length_b   1.000
_cell.length_c   1.000
_cell.angle_alpha   90.00
_cell.angle_beta   90.00
_cell.angle_gamma   90.00
#
_symmetry.space_group_name_H-M   'P 1'
#
loop_
_entity.id
_entity.type
_entity.pdbx_description
1 polymer ?
#
loop_
_entity_poly.entity_id
_entity_poly.type
_entity_poly.pdbx_seq_one_letter_code
_entity_poly.pdbx_strand_id
1 'polypeptide(L)'
;MADEEDYEVDVNRDDAQKAERPKRLIDILQHDTSRTLTEEMVEHAQTVLDSMPAEHNYKDVATKLKIRLDDAYGGTWHVIVGKHFGVNVTNDDDTLINMKIDGVYFLVMRSGPPDRPLEVVDSESVTEE
;
A
#
# COMPACT_ATOMS: atom_id res chain seq x y z
N MET A 1 -19.35 11.79 -16.24
CA MET A 1 -19.53 11.40 -14.84
C MET A 1 -19.05 9.98 -14.78
N ALA A 2 -17.86 9.76 -14.21
CA ALA A 2 -17.27 8.43 -14.14
C ALA A 2 -17.91 7.72 -12.96
N ASP A 3 -18.40 6.51 -13.20
CA ASP A 3 -19.06 5.67 -12.22
C ASP A 3 -18.11 5.42 -11.03
N GLU A 4 -18.48 5.97 -9.87
CA GLU A 4 -17.89 5.62 -8.58
C GLU A 4 -18.42 4.23 -8.21
N GLU A 5 -17.75 3.18 -8.69
CA GLU A 5 -17.94 1.84 -8.14
C GLU A 5 -17.29 1.81 -6.75
N ASP A 6 -18.12 1.90 -5.71
CA ASP A 6 -17.76 1.64 -4.32
C ASP A 6 -17.18 0.22 -4.20
N TYR A 7 -15.86 0.11 -4.21
CA TYR A 7 -15.16 -1.14 -3.92
C TYR A 7 -15.18 -1.37 -2.40
N GLU A 8 -16.18 -2.10 -1.91
CA GLU A 8 -16.18 -2.63 -0.55
C GLU A 8 -14.98 -3.58 -0.40
N VAL A 9 -13.99 -3.17 0.39
CA VAL A 9 -12.83 -4.00 0.71
C VAL A 9 -13.07 -4.64 2.06
N ASP A 10 -13.42 -5.92 2.07
CA ASP A 10 -13.42 -6.75 3.28
C ASP A 10 -12.01 -6.76 3.89
N VAL A 11 -11.81 -5.93 4.91
CA VAL A 11 -10.62 -5.92 5.77
C VAL A 11 -10.67 -7.16 6.66
N ASN A 12 -10.32 -8.30 6.06
CA ASN A 12 -10.19 -9.53 6.80
C ASN A 12 -8.92 -9.48 7.67
N ARG A 13 -9.15 -9.40 8.98
CA ARG A 13 -8.15 -9.31 10.05
C ARG A 13 -7.67 -10.72 10.38
N ASP A 14 -6.96 -11.35 9.45
CA ASP A 14 -6.34 -12.66 9.66
C ASP A 14 -4.84 -12.52 9.90
N ASP A 15 -4.48 -12.45 11.18
CA ASP A 15 -3.18 -12.88 11.70
C ASP A 15 -3.02 -14.38 11.41
N ALA A 16 -2.33 -14.73 10.31
CA ALA A 16 -2.06 -16.13 9.98
C ALA A 16 -0.61 -16.37 9.55
N GLN A 17 0.11 -16.96 10.52
CA GLN A 17 1.07 -18.05 10.36
C GLN A 17 2.30 -17.80 9.50
N LYS A 18 3.43 -17.69 10.21
CA LYS A 18 4.81 -17.71 9.73
C LYS A 18 5.14 -19.02 9.01
N ALA A 19 4.71 -19.17 7.76
CA ALA A 19 5.24 -20.17 6.83
C ALA A 19 6.68 -19.76 6.43
N GLU A 20 7.54 -20.73 6.16
CA GLU A 20 8.90 -20.49 5.64
C GLU A 20 8.82 -19.57 4.41
N ARG A 21 9.34 -18.34 4.57
CA ARG A 21 9.30 -17.33 3.50
C ARG A 21 9.97 -17.90 2.26
N PRO A 22 9.27 -18.01 1.11
CA PRO A 22 9.94 -18.34 -0.14
C PRO A 22 10.99 -17.26 -0.40
N LYS A 23 12.21 -17.66 -0.81
CA LYS A 23 13.26 -16.72 -1.20
C LYS A 23 12.82 -15.98 -2.46
N ARG A 24 12.12 -14.87 -2.31
CA ARG A 24 11.74 -13.99 -3.42
C ARG A 24 12.96 -13.18 -3.84
N LEU A 25 13.17 -13.08 -5.15
CA LEU A 25 14.19 -12.18 -5.70
C LEU A 25 13.64 -10.75 -5.62
N ILE A 26 14.29 -9.91 -4.83
CA ILE A 26 13.91 -8.51 -4.62
C ILE A 26 15.00 -7.63 -5.24
N ASP A 27 14.62 -6.89 -6.27
CA ASP A 27 15.46 -5.87 -6.90
C ASP A 27 14.85 -4.50 -6.67
N ILE A 28 15.59 -3.60 -6.02
CA ILE A 28 15.18 -2.21 -5.86
C ILE A 28 15.64 -1.44 -7.09
N LEU A 29 14.69 -0.92 -7.88
CA LEU A 29 14.98 -0.24 -9.14
C LEU A 29 15.23 1.25 -8.92
N GLN A 30 14.37 1.87 -8.10
CA GLN A 30 14.46 3.29 -7.75
C GLN A 30 13.80 3.47 -6.39
N HIS A 31 14.40 4.27 -5.51
CA HIS A 31 13.75 4.71 -4.29
C HIS A 31 14.29 6.10 -3.93
N ASP A 32 13.43 6.92 -3.36
CA ASP A 32 13.78 8.22 -2.78
C ASP A 32 13.63 8.20 -1.25
N THR A 33 13.15 7.07 -0.70
CA THR A 33 12.94 6.91 0.74
C THR A 33 14.24 6.60 1.47
N SER A 34 14.27 6.96 2.76
CA SER A 34 15.30 6.53 3.70
C SER A 34 15.48 5.00 3.72
N ARG A 35 16.72 4.53 3.98
CA ARG A 35 17.05 3.10 3.96
C ARG A 35 16.18 2.25 4.89
N THR A 36 15.87 2.77 6.08
CA THR A 36 14.98 2.10 7.04
C THR A 36 13.57 1.91 6.47
N LEU A 37 13.00 2.97 5.89
CA LEU A 37 11.68 2.93 5.28
C LEU A 37 11.65 2.00 4.06
N THR A 38 12.72 1.99 3.25
CA THR A 38 12.88 1.04 2.14
C THR A 38 12.79 -0.42 2.62
N GLU A 39 13.51 -0.75 3.70
CA GLU A 39 13.51 -2.11 4.28
C GLU A 39 12.11 -2.47 4.83
N GLU A 40 11.43 -1.54 5.50
CA GLU A 40 10.06 -1.74 5.99
C GLU A 40 9.04 -1.93 4.86
N MET A 41 9.12 -1.12 3.79
CA MET A 41 8.25 -1.23 2.62
C MET A 41 8.38 -2.60 1.94
N VAL A 42 9.62 -3.07 1.82
CA VAL A 42 9.93 -4.41 1.29
C VAL A 42 9.39 -5.49 2.22
N GLU A 43 9.45 -5.31 3.55
CA GLU A 43 8.86 -6.24 4.51
C GLU A 43 7.33 -6.27 4.45
N HIS A 44 6.68 -5.12 4.31
CA HIS A 44 5.24 -5.02 4.14
C HIS A 44 4.77 -5.72 2.86
N ALA A 45 5.44 -5.47 1.74
CA ALA A 45 5.13 -6.15 0.47
C ALA A 45 5.32 -7.67 0.58
N GLN A 46 6.40 -8.13 1.22
CA GLN A 46 6.59 -9.57 1.48
C GLN A 46 5.47 -10.16 2.35
N THR A 47 5.08 -9.47 3.41
CA THR A 47 4.03 -9.93 4.32
C THR A 47 2.67 -10.03 3.60
N VAL A 48 2.36 -9.07 2.73
CA VAL A 48 1.15 -9.13 1.89
C VAL A 48 1.21 -10.33 0.95
N LEU A 49 2.35 -10.53 0.26
CA LEU A 49 2.54 -11.67 -0.62
C LEU A 49 2.53 -13.02 0.12
N ASP A 50 2.97 -13.07 1.38
CA ASP A 50 2.91 -14.27 2.23
C ASP A 50 1.47 -14.60 2.65
N SER A 51 0.64 -13.58 2.87
CA SER A 51 -0.77 -13.73 3.25
C SER A 51 -1.71 -14.07 2.08
N MET A 52 -1.21 -14.00 0.85
CA MET A 52 -2.00 -14.19 -0.36
C MET A 52 -1.85 -15.60 -0.92
N PRO A 53 -2.91 -16.15 -1.56
CA PRO A 53 -2.83 -17.44 -2.23
C PRO A 53 -1.88 -17.39 -3.44
N ALA A 54 -1.46 -18.57 -3.93
CA ALA A 54 -0.60 -18.69 -5.11
C ALA A 54 -1.22 -18.04 -6.37
N GLU A 55 -2.53 -18.13 -6.50
CA GLU A 55 -3.33 -17.44 -7.52
C GLU A 55 -3.92 -16.16 -6.92
N HIS A 56 -3.11 -15.11 -6.83
CA HIS A 56 -3.56 -13.78 -6.38
C HIS A 56 -3.66 -12.81 -7.56
N ASN A 57 -4.63 -11.90 -7.49
CA ASN A 57 -4.74 -10.81 -8.45
C ASN A 57 -3.82 -9.66 -8.03
N TYR A 58 -3.22 -8.98 -9.01
CA TYR A 58 -2.43 -7.76 -8.76
C TYR A 58 -3.26 -6.67 -8.06
N LYS A 59 -4.56 -6.59 -8.36
CA LYS A 59 -5.48 -5.67 -7.67
C LYS A 59 -5.50 -5.93 -6.17
N ASP A 60 -5.70 -7.18 -5.76
CA ASP A 60 -5.84 -7.54 -4.35
C ASP A 60 -4.53 -7.28 -3.58
N VAL A 61 -3.39 -7.57 -4.21
CA VAL A 61 -2.07 -7.28 -3.63
C VAL A 61 -1.86 -5.78 -3.44
N ALA A 62 -2.19 -4.99 -4.47
CA ALA A 62 -2.08 -3.53 -4.41
C ALA A 62 -2.98 -2.95 -3.30
N THR A 63 -4.22 -3.42 -3.22
CA THR A 63 -5.19 -2.98 -2.20
C THR A 63 -4.72 -3.32 -0.78
N LYS A 64 -4.32 -4.57 -0.52
CA LYS A 64 -3.84 -4.98 0.82
C LYS A 64 -2.58 -4.21 1.22
N LEU A 65 -1.66 -3.99 0.28
CA LEU A 65 -0.44 -3.23 0.56
C LEU A 65 -0.79 -1.76 0.83
N LYS A 66 -1.67 -1.14 0.05
CA LYS A 66 -2.15 0.22 0.29
C LYS A 66 -2.76 0.38 1.67
N ILE A 67 -3.69 -0.49 2.07
CA ILE A 67 -4.35 -0.42 3.39
C ILE A 67 -3.33 -0.48 4.52
N ARG A 68 -2.35 -1.39 4.40
CA ARG A 68 -1.30 -1.54 5.41
C ARG A 68 -0.41 -0.30 5.54
N LEU A 69 -0.12 0.37 4.42
CA LEU A 69 0.70 1.60 4.41
C LEU A 69 -0.08 2.82 4.89
N ASP A 70 -1.35 2.95 4.49
CA ASP A 70 -2.24 3.98 4.98
C ASP A 70 -2.39 3.89 6.52
N ASP A 71 -2.52 2.68 7.08
CA ASP A 71 -2.62 2.45 8.53
C ASP A 71 -1.29 2.70 9.27
N ALA A 72 -0.16 2.26 8.71
CA ALA A 72 1.15 2.38 9.35
C ALA A 72 1.75 3.79 9.33
N TYR A 73 1.59 4.52 8.21
CA TYR A 73 2.27 5.80 7.97
C TYR A 73 1.33 6.99 7.84
N GLY A 74 0.01 6.77 7.78
CA GLY A 74 -0.97 7.80 7.53
C GLY A 74 -0.89 8.42 6.12
N GLY A 75 -1.87 9.27 5.79
CA GLY A 75 -1.97 9.92 4.49
C GLY A 75 -2.62 9.03 3.43
N THR A 76 -2.40 9.36 2.15
CA THR A 76 -2.95 8.61 1.02
C THR A 76 -1.83 8.00 0.19
N TRP A 77 -1.62 6.69 0.36
CA TRP A 77 -0.67 5.92 -0.41
C TRP A 77 -1.28 5.39 -1.69
N HIS A 78 -0.47 5.40 -2.74
CA HIS A 78 -0.78 4.86 -4.04
C HIS A 78 0.15 3.67 -4.29
N VAL A 79 -0.45 2.53 -4.60
CA VAL A 79 0.27 1.27 -4.86
C VAL A 79 -0.13 0.75 -6.22
N ILE A 80 0.87 0.47 -7.06
CA ILE A 80 0.70 -0.04 -8.41
C ILE A 80 1.51 -1.33 -8.54
N VAL A 81 0.86 -2.40 -8.95
CA VAL A 81 1.47 -3.74 -9.09
C VAL A 81 1.21 -4.28 -10.50
N GLY A 82 2.23 -4.81 -11.15
CA GLY A 82 2.08 -5.42 -12.47
C GLY A 82 3.36 -5.96 -13.08
N LYS A 83 3.24 -6.76 -14.16
CA LYS A 83 4.41 -7.33 -14.87
C LYS A 83 5.18 -6.28 -15.67
N HIS A 84 4.48 -5.33 -16.27
CA HIS A 84 5.06 -4.26 -17.07
C HIS A 84 4.19 -3.02 -16.94
N PHE A 85 4.79 -1.89 -16.56
CA PHE A 85 4.13 -0.59 -16.58
C PHE A 85 5.18 0.50 -16.80
N GLY A 86 4.74 1.63 -17.34
CA GLY A 86 5.49 2.87 -17.38
C GLY A 86 4.74 3.92 -16.58
N VAL A 87 5.46 4.68 -15.77
CA VAL A 87 4.86 5.69 -14.89
C VAL A 87 5.57 7.03 -15.08
N ASN A 88 4.80 8.12 -15.11
CA ASN A 88 5.31 9.48 -15.04
C ASN A 88 4.46 10.23 -14.02
N VAL A 89 4.97 10.32 -12.80
CA VAL A 89 4.25 10.84 -11.64
C VAL A 89 5.10 11.89 -10.95
N THR A 90 4.42 12.84 -10.31
CA THR A 90 5.05 13.76 -9.36
C THR A 90 4.65 13.27 -7.98
N ASN A 91 5.64 12.91 -7.16
CA ASN A 91 5.45 12.44 -5.79
C ASN A 91 6.05 13.46 -4.80
N ASP A 92 5.61 13.40 -3.56
CA ASP A 92 6.28 14.10 -2.46
C ASP A 92 7.67 13.50 -2.21
N ASP A 93 8.64 14.33 -1.82
CA ASP A 93 10.01 13.90 -1.49
C ASP A 93 10.01 12.83 -0.39
N ASP A 94 10.94 11.85 -0.48
CA ASP A 94 11.12 10.75 0.48
C ASP A 94 9.90 9.81 0.62
N THR A 95 9.08 9.65 -0.43
CA THR A 95 7.88 8.78 -0.38
C THR A 95 7.77 7.75 -1.49
N LEU A 96 8.68 7.76 -2.46
CA LEU A 96 8.60 6.89 -3.64
C LEU A 96 9.57 5.71 -3.58
N ILE A 97 9.05 4.52 -3.86
CA ILE A 97 9.82 3.29 -4.05
C ILE A 97 9.27 2.48 -5.22
N ASN A 98 10.17 2.07 -6.11
CA ASN A 98 9.95 1.17 -7.21
C ASN A 98 10.85 -0.05 -7.02
N MET A 99 10.23 -1.20 -6.80
CA MET A 99 10.91 -2.46 -6.57
C MET A 99 10.29 -3.56 -7.44
N LYS A 100 11.07 -4.60 -7.66
CA LYS A 100 10.66 -5.78 -8.40
C LYS A 100 10.82 -7.00 -7.50
N ILE A 101 9.73 -7.74 -7.32
CA ILE A 101 9.68 -8.94 -6.50
C ILE A 101 9.21 -10.09 -7.39
N ASP A 102 10.04 -11.12 -7.53
CA ASP A 102 9.74 -12.34 -8.30
C ASP A 102 9.28 -12.06 -9.76
N GLY A 103 9.88 -11.04 -10.39
CA GLY A 103 9.52 -10.66 -11.76
C GLY A 103 8.32 -9.73 -11.90
N VAL A 104 7.62 -9.41 -10.80
CA VAL A 104 6.51 -8.45 -10.75
C VAL A 104 7.02 -7.12 -10.19
N TYR A 105 6.62 -6.01 -10.80
CA TYR A 105 6.99 -4.66 -10.37
C TYR A 105 5.95 -4.12 -9.38
N PHE A 106 6.45 -3.38 -8.39
CA PHE A 106 5.72 -2.73 -7.32
C PHE A 106 6.19 -1.29 -7.24
N LEU A 107 5.29 -0.36 -7.54
CA LEU A 107 5.51 1.06 -7.35
C LEU A 107 4.62 1.53 -6.21
N VAL A 108 5.24 2.12 -5.21
CA VAL A 108 4.57 2.69 -4.04
C VAL A 108 4.98 4.15 -3.95
N MET A 109 4.01 5.03 -3.80
CA MET A 109 4.24 6.46 -3.62
C MET A 109 3.17 7.07 -2.74
N ARG A 110 3.50 8.10 -2.00
CA ARG A 110 2.51 8.95 -1.34
C ARG A 110 2.27 10.18 -2.21
N SER A 111 1.01 10.59 -2.32
CA SER A 111 0.67 11.86 -2.97
C SER A 111 -0.51 12.50 -2.26
N GLY A 112 -0.35 13.74 -1.85
CA GLY A 112 -1.40 14.53 -1.23
C GLY A 112 -0.81 15.70 -0.43
N PRO A 113 -1.56 16.79 -0.22
CA PRO A 113 -1.07 17.89 0.61
C PRO A 113 -0.67 17.35 2.00
N PRO A 114 0.44 17.83 2.58
CA PRO A 114 1.06 17.28 3.81
C PRO A 114 0.17 17.32 5.07
N ASP A 115 -1.04 17.85 4.97
CA ASP A 115 -2.02 17.90 6.05
C ASP A 115 -3.41 18.02 5.38
N ARG A 116 -4.13 16.91 5.21
CA ARG A 116 -5.59 16.99 5.28
C ARG A 116 -5.88 16.72 6.76
N PRO A 117 -6.23 17.74 7.55
CA PRO A 117 -6.69 17.49 8.90
C PRO A 117 -7.77 16.42 8.80
N LEU A 118 -7.62 15.33 9.55
CA LEU A 118 -8.73 14.43 9.78
C LEU A 118 -9.83 15.33 10.36
N GLU A 119 -10.88 15.60 9.59
CA GLU A 119 -12.09 16.17 10.16
C GLU A 119 -12.56 15.16 11.18
N VAL A 120 -12.16 15.37 12.43
CA VAL A 120 -12.88 14.88 13.59
C VAL A 120 -14.28 15.44 13.41
N VAL A 121 -15.15 14.62 12.83
CA VAL A 121 -16.58 14.72 13.06
C VAL A 121 -16.74 14.53 14.56
N ASP A 122 -16.61 15.63 15.29
CA ASP A 122 -17.15 15.77 16.63
C ASP A 122 -18.64 15.45 16.48
N SER A 123 -18.98 14.19 16.75
CA SER A 123 -20.34 13.79 17.05
C SER A 123 -20.68 14.42 18.40
N GLU A 124 -20.86 15.74 18.41
CA GLU A 124 -21.49 16.45 19.51
C GLU A 124 -22.93 15.95 19.58
N SER A 125 -23.12 15.03 20.52
CA SER A 125 -24.30 14.81 21.34
C SER A 125 -25.47 15.77 21.04
N VAL A 126 -26.45 15.30 20.27
CA VAL A 126 -27.81 15.80 20.40
C VAL A 126 -28.43 15.10 21.62
N THR A 127 -28.17 15.66 22.80
CA THR A 127 -28.99 15.43 23.99
C THR A 127 -30.21 16.35 23.93
N GLU A 128 -31.37 15.71 23.86
CA GLU A 128 -32.70 16.12 24.36
C GLU A 128 -32.92 17.59 24.78
N GLU A 129 -33.87 18.24 24.10
CA GLU A 129 -35.01 18.93 24.75
C GLU A 129 -36.30 18.70 23.95
#